data_AF-A0A542YV22-F1
#
_entry.id   AF-A0A542YV22-F1
#
_cell.length_a   1.000
_cell.length_b   1.000
_cell.length_c   1.000
_cell.angle_alpha   90.00
_cell.angle_beta   90.00
_cell.angle_gamma   90.00
#
_symmetry.space_group_name_H-M   'P 1'
#
loop_
_entity.id
_entity.type
_entity.pdbx_description
1 polymer ?
#
loop_
_entity_poly.entity_id
_entity_poly.type
_entity_poly.pdbx_seq_one_letter_code
_entity_poly.pdbx_strand_id
1 'polypeptide(L)'
;MNEEQIAAFWADARIRGGLNPAQAYVGAGIPDTVPPPAWSFGDDPAQADELLALVLAGRKTATASAYWDYREPALSAREDEGGGEGAVAVATRTDLDAVLPEPGLLSIILDGAGTPRALVRTTDVAVVPFREVGAEHARREGEGDGSLEHWRATHRAFFAANAPEGETFHEDMLVVLERFVVLVPASARRAAKRHGL
;
A
#
# COMPACT_ATOMS: atom_id res chain seq x y z
N MET A 1 15.31 8.71 4.61
CA MET A 1 15.24 7.24 4.45
C MET A 1 16.66 6.69 4.54
N ASN A 2 16.92 5.72 5.43
CA ASN A 2 18.26 5.17 5.60
C ASN A 2 18.37 3.79 4.92
N GLU A 3 18.98 3.76 3.74
CA GLU A 3 19.12 2.56 2.91
C GLU A 3 19.87 1.43 3.64
N GLU A 4 20.84 1.76 4.51
CA GLU A 4 21.57 0.77 5.30
C GLU A 4 20.65 0.07 6.30
N GLN A 5 19.77 0.82 6.97
CA GLN A 5 18.79 0.25 7.90
C GLN A 5 17.76 -0.62 7.17
N ILE A 6 17.33 -0.21 5.97
CA ILE A 6 16.41 -0.99 5.13
C ILE A 6 17.07 -2.30 4.70
N ALA A 7 18.31 -2.26 4.21
CA ALA A 7 19.05 -3.45 3.80
C ALA A 7 19.28 -4.40 4.99
N ALA A 8 19.66 -3.88 6.15
CA ALA A 8 19.86 -4.68 7.37
C ALA A 8 18.55 -5.33 7.85
N PHE A 9 17.45 -4.56 7.87
CA PHE A 9 16.13 -5.09 8.21
C PHE A 9 15.69 -6.17 7.22
N TRP A 10 15.87 -5.95 5.91
CA TRP A 10 15.51 -6.91 4.89
C TRP A 10 16.26 -8.23 5.05
N ALA A 11 17.58 -8.17 5.27
CA ALA A 11 18.41 -9.36 5.47
C ALA A 11 17.90 -10.22 6.64
N ASP A 12 17.57 -9.59 7.78
CA ASP A 12 17.00 -10.27 8.95
C ASP A 12 15.56 -10.75 8.71
N ALA A 13 14.71 -9.92 8.11
CA ALA A 13 13.30 -10.21 7.90
C ALA A 13 13.08 -11.38 6.94
N ARG A 14 13.91 -11.55 5.92
CA ARG A 14 13.83 -12.73 5.02
C ARG A 14 14.03 -14.05 5.76
N ILE A 15 14.98 -14.06 6.70
CA ILE A 15 15.30 -15.24 7.50
C ILE A 15 14.11 -15.53 8.42
N ARG A 16 13.64 -14.52 9.17
CA ARG A 16 12.53 -14.69 10.13
C ARG A 16 11.18 -14.97 9.46
N GLY A 17 10.96 -14.42 8.26
CA GLY A 17 9.75 -14.63 7.47
C GLY A 17 9.75 -15.93 6.66
N GLY A 18 10.81 -16.75 6.75
CA GLY A 18 10.91 -17.99 5.98
C GLY A 18 10.96 -17.76 4.47
N LEU A 19 11.43 -16.60 4.03
CA LEU A 19 11.55 -16.21 2.62
C LEU A 19 12.88 -16.66 1.99
N ASN A 20 13.68 -17.44 2.72
CA ASN A 20 14.83 -18.11 2.14
C ASN A 20 14.35 -19.30 1.31
N PRO A 21 14.73 -19.40 0.03
CA PRO A 21 14.50 -20.62 -0.72
C PRO A 21 15.37 -21.71 -0.08
N ALA A 22 14.74 -22.72 0.52
CA ALA A 22 15.41 -23.99 0.68
C ALA A 22 15.78 -24.46 -0.74
N GLN A 23 17.08 -24.51 -1.05
CA GLN A 23 17.68 -25.12 -2.25
C GLN A 23 16.68 -25.57 -3.33
N ALA A 24 16.19 -24.64 -4.15
CA ALA A 24 15.40 -24.97 -5.32
C ALA A 24 16.15 -24.45 -6.55
N TYR A 25 16.82 -25.37 -7.23
CA TYR A 25 17.39 -25.17 -8.55
C TYR A 25 16.25 -25.03 -9.56
N VAL A 26 15.63 -23.85 -9.65
CA VAL A 26 14.70 -23.49 -10.72
C VAL A 26 14.95 -22.04 -11.10
N GLY A 27 15.26 -21.83 -12.37
CA GLY A 27 15.71 -20.57 -12.91
C GLY A 27 14.63 -19.48 -12.96
N ALA A 28 15.14 -18.25 -12.96
CA ALA A 28 14.49 -16.96 -13.19
C ALA A 28 13.53 -16.45 -12.11
N GLY A 29 14.05 -15.54 -11.28
CA GLY A 29 13.31 -14.60 -10.44
C GLY A 29 14.28 -13.52 -9.96
N ILE A 30 13.85 -12.26 -9.92
CA ILE A 30 14.63 -11.06 -9.54
C ILE A 30 15.50 -11.32 -8.31
N PRO A 31 16.75 -10.77 -8.20
CA PRO A 31 17.69 -11.20 -7.16
C PRO A 31 17.04 -11.04 -5.80
N ASP A 32 16.80 -12.15 -5.10
CA ASP A 32 16.16 -12.17 -3.78
C ASP A 32 16.87 -11.23 -2.77
N THR A 33 18.07 -10.74 -3.10
CA THR A 33 18.90 -9.78 -2.37
C THR A 33 18.39 -8.34 -2.35
N VAL A 34 17.56 -7.90 -3.29
CA VAL A 34 17.11 -6.49 -3.34
C VAL A 34 15.97 -6.28 -2.33
N PRO A 35 16.03 -5.27 -1.43
CA PRO A 35 14.92 -4.95 -0.56
C PRO A 35 13.65 -4.60 -1.36
N PRO A 36 12.46 -5.04 -0.93
CA PRO A 36 11.22 -4.58 -1.52
C PRO A 36 11.02 -3.07 -1.27
N PRO A 37 10.04 -2.42 -1.94
CA PRO A 37 9.70 -1.03 -1.68
C PRO A 37 9.50 -0.76 -0.19
N ALA A 38 10.01 0.39 0.27
CA ALA A 38 9.92 0.84 1.66
C ALA A 38 9.20 2.18 1.72
N TRP A 39 8.13 2.25 2.51
CA TRP A 39 7.27 3.44 2.58
C TRP A 39 6.58 3.53 3.95
N SER A 40 6.04 4.71 4.28
CA SER A 40 5.29 4.98 5.52
C SER A 40 3.81 5.20 5.19
N PHE A 41 2.93 4.82 6.12
CA PHE A 41 1.52 5.22 6.04
C PHE A 41 1.35 6.71 6.37
N GLY A 42 0.28 7.32 5.86
CA GLY A 42 -0.08 8.71 6.17
C GLY A 42 0.82 9.75 5.48
N ASP A 43 0.42 11.02 5.60
CA ASP A 43 1.08 12.15 4.91
C ASP A 43 2.15 12.86 5.75
N ASP A 44 2.24 12.53 7.04
CA ASP A 44 3.17 13.15 7.97
C ASP A 44 3.79 12.13 8.96
N PRO A 45 4.93 12.46 9.59
CA PRO A 45 5.61 11.56 10.52
C PRO A 45 4.76 11.07 11.70
N ALA A 46 3.87 11.90 12.24
CA ALA A 46 3.05 11.51 13.38
C ALA A 46 1.98 10.50 12.95
N GLN A 47 1.33 10.73 11.80
CA GLN A 47 0.40 9.76 11.22
C GLN A 47 1.10 8.44 10.89
N ALA A 48 2.32 8.48 10.35
CA ALA A 48 3.09 7.27 10.08
C ALA A 48 3.29 6.41 11.34
N ASP A 49 3.63 7.03 12.47
CA ASP A 49 3.78 6.33 13.75
C ASP A 49 2.46 5.75 14.26
N GLU A 50 1.37 6.52 14.19
CA GLU A 50 0.04 6.11 14.64
C GLU A 50 -0.50 4.93 13.83
N LEU A 51 -0.43 5.01 12.50
CA LEU A 51 -0.92 3.98 11.59
C LEU A 51 -0.07 2.72 11.66
N LEU A 52 1.26 2.86 11.76
CA LEU A 52 2.15 1.73 12.01
C LEU A 52 1.82 1.03 13.33
N ALA A 53 1.46 1.77 14.39
CA ALA A 53 1.06 1.17 15.66
C ALA A 53 -0.18 0.28 15.51
N LEU A 54 -1.16 0.69 14.68
CA LEU A 54 -2.33 -0.13 14.36
C LEU A 54 -1.95 -1.40 13.58
N VAL A 55 -0.99 -1.30 12.64
CA VAL A 55 -0.48 -2.45 11.88
C VAL A 55 0.21 -3.44 12.82
N LEU A 56 1.12 -2.96 13.68
CA LEU A 56 1.84 -3.81 14.63
C LEU A 56 0.93 -4.43 15.70
N ALA A 57 -0.20 -3.78 16.01
CA ALA A 57 -1.23 -4.32 16.88
C ALA A 57 -2.17 -5.32 16.18
N GLY A 58 -2.02 -5.52 14.87
CA GLY A 58 -2.90 -6.38 14.05
C GLY A 58 -4.30 -5.82 13.82
N ARG A 59 -4.52 -4.53 14.12
CA ARG A 59 -5.79 -3.84 13.87
C ARG A 59 -5.91 -3.38 12.42
N LYS A 60 -4.85 -2.75 11.90
CA LYS A 60 -4.78 -2.33 10.49
C LYS A 60 -4.19 -3.45 9.64
N THR A 61 -5.02 -3.99 8.76
CA THR A 61 -4.73 -5.10 7.83
C THR A 61 -5.17 -4.78 6.40
N ALA A 62 -5.57 -3.54 6.15
CA ALA A 62 -5.92 -3.02 4.85
C ALA A 62 -5.49 -1.56 4.70
N THR A 63 -5.35 -1.13 3.46
CA THR A 63 -5.07 0.25 3.08
C THR A 63 -5.82 0.60 1.80
N ALA A 64 -6.04 1.89 1.59
CA ALA A 64 -6.63 2.44 0.39
C ALA A 64 -5.71 3.51 -0.22
N SER A 65 -5.68 3.56 -1.53
CA SER A 65 -4.99 4.58 -2.33
C SER A 65 -5.87 4.99 -3.50
N ALA A 66 -5.64 6.17 -4.05
CA ALA A 66 -6.41 6.62 -5.19
C ALA A 66 -5.89 5.94 -6.46
N TYR A 67 -6.79 5.56 -7.36
CA TYR A 67 -6.39 4.88 -8.59
C TYR A 67 -5.48 5.74 -9.48
N TRP A 68 -5.62 7.07 -9.44
CA TRP A 68 -4.77 7.98 -10.23
C TRP A 68 -3.29 7.94 -9.80
N ASP A 69 -2.97 7.52 -8.58
CA ASP A 69 -1.59 7.38 -8.10
C ASP A 69 -0.81 6.31 -8.89
N TYR A 70 -1.52 5.43 -9.60
CA TYR A 70 -0.94 4.33 -10.37
C TYR A 70 -0.99 4.57 -11.88
N ARG A 71 -1.68 5.61 -12.35
CA ARG A 71 -1.74 5.92 -13.77
C ARG A 71 -0.35 6.34 -14.22
N GLU A 72 0.17 5.70 -15.27
CA GLU A 72 1.34 6.23 -15.95
C GLU A 72 1.00 7.66 -16.44
N PRO A 73 1.90 8.65 -16.29
CA PRO A 73 1.73 9.88 -17.02
C PRO A 73 1.68 9.48 -18.49
N ALA A 74 0.54 9.72 -19.14
CA ALA A 74 0.31 9.34 -20.53
C ALA A 74 1.55 9.74 -21.33
N LEU A 75 2.31 8.74 -21.82
CA LEU A 75 3.42 8.96 -22.73
C LEU A 75 2.91 9.93 -23.78
N SER A 76 3.50 11.13 -23.79
CA SER A 76 3.07 12.31 -24.52
C SER A 76 2.32 11.92 -25.78
N ALA A 77 1.05 12.36 -25.85
CA ALA A 77 0.17 12.22 -27.00
C ALA A 77 1.00 12.21 -28.29
N ARG A 78 1.05 11.04 -28.93
CA ARG A 78 1.58 10.96 -30.30
C ARG A 78 0.72 11.90 -31.12
N GLU A 79 1.34 12.97 -31.59
CA GLU A 79 0.72 13.89 -32.53
C GLU A 79 0.30 13.11 -33.79
N ASP A 80 -0.94 13.42 -34.20
CA ASP A 80 -1.55 13.34 -35.52
C ASP A 80 -2.18 12.04 -36.10
N GLU A 81 -3.52 12.18 -36.21
CA GLU A 81 -4.38 12.04 -37.39
C GLU A 81 -4.78 10.67 -37.97
N GLY A 82 -6.10 10.43 -37.97
CA GLY A 82 -6.75 9.46 -38.85
C GLY A 82 -8.16 9.07 -38.37
N GLY A 83 -9.20 9.61 -39.01
CA GLY A 83 -10.60 9.43 -38.62
C GLY A 83 -11.19 8.03 -38.88
N GLY A 84 -12.38 7.80 -38.32
CA GLY A 84 -13.18 6.60 -38.60
C GLY A 84 -14.32 6.38 -37.60
N GLU A 85 -15.55 6.45 -38.09
CA GLU A 85 -16.81 6.32 -37.34
C GLU A 85 -17.07 4.91 -36.78
N GLY A 86 -17.76 4.84 -35.63
CA GLY A 86 -18.82 3.87 -35.38
C GLY A 86 -18.44 2.48 -34.84
N ALA A 87 -18.47 2.34 -33.50
CA ALA A 87 -19.01 1.15 -32.83
C ALA A 87 -19.33 1.50 -31.37
N VAL A 88 -20.58 1.29 -30.96
CA VAL A 88 -20.97 1.38 -29.55
C VAL A 88 -20.34 0.17 -28.85
N ALA A 89 -19.18 0.37 -28.24
CA ALA A 89 -18.47 -0.67 -27.52
C ALA A 89 -19.08 -0.83 -26.13
N VAL A 90 -19.69 -2.00 -25.90
CA VAL A 90 -20.03 -2.49 -24.57
C VAL A 90 -18.72 -2.54 -23.76
N ALA A 91 -18.60 -1.70 -22.74
CA ALA A 91 -17.42 -1.56 -21.91
C ALA A 91 -17.16 -2.83 -21.09
N THR A 92 -16.38 -3.75 -21.63
CA THR A 92 -15.68 -4.76 -20.84
C THR A 92 -14.38 -4.15 -20.31
N ARG A 93 -14.44 -3.72 -19.05
CA ARG A 93 -13.38 -3.21 -18.18
C ARG A 93 -12.08 -4.03 -18.25
N THR A 94 -11.12 -3.68 -19.12
CA THR A 94 -9.68 -4.01 -18.94
C THR A 94 -8.72 -3.12 -19.76
N ASP A 95 -8.87 -1.80 -19.75
CA ASP A 95 -7.86 -0.89 -20.32
C ASP A 95 -7.47 0.14 -19.24
N LEU A 96 -6.65 -0.32 -18.30
CA LEU A 96 -6.16 0.46 -17.18
C LEU A 96 -4.66 0.69 -17.43
N ASP A 97 -4.27 1.88 -17.89
CA ASP A 97 -2.87 2.34 -18.07
C ASP A 97 -2.19 2.56 -16.70
N ALA A 98 -2.29 1.58 -15.80
CA ALA A 98 -1.82 1.66 -14.43
C ALA A 98 -1.16 0.36 -13.97
N VAL A 99 -0.01 0.49 -13.29
CA VAL A 99 0.67 -0.64 -12.65
C VAL A 99 0.15 -0.77 -11.23
N LEU A 100 -0.84 -1.64 -11.03
CA LEU A 100 -1.42 -1.89 -9.72
C LEU A 100 -0.56 -2.85 -8.89
N PRO A 101 -0.63 -2.79 -7.55
CA PRO A 101 -0.06 -3.81 -6.69
C PRO A 101 -0.71 -5.17 -6.98
N GLU A 102 0.06 -6.25 -6.83
CA GLU A 102 -0.43 -7.62 -7.00
C GLU A 102 -0.39 -8.38 -5.67
N PRO A 103 -1.34 -9.31 -5.42
CA PRO A 103 -1.23 -10.26 -4.33
C PRO A 103 0.13 -10.98 -4.35
N GLY A 104 0.80 -11.02 -3.21
CA GLY A 104 2.16 -11.54 -3.06
C GLY A 104 3.22 -10.45 -2.96
N LEU A 105 2.91 -9.20 -3.35
CA LEU A 105 3.83 -8.06 -3.22
C LEU A 105 4.31 -7.92 -1.77
N LEU A 106 5.62 -7.81 -1.61
CA LEU A 106 6.25 -7.50 -0.32
C LEU A 106 6.48 -6.00 -0.21
N SER A 107 6.35 -5.47 0.99
CA SER A 107 6.67 -4.08 1.31
C SER A 107 7.24 -3.95 2.71
N ILE A 108 8.18 -3.03 2.90
CA ILE A 108 8.72 -2.66 4.20
C ILE A 108 7.99 -1.40 4.68
N ILE A 109 7.32 -1.50 5.82
CA ILE A 109 6.65 -0.36 6.45
C ILE A 109 7.63 0.34 7.37
N LEU A 110 7.78 1.64 7.15
CA LEU A 110 8.62 2.55 7.92
C LEU A 110 7.81 3.28 9.01
N ASP A 111 8.49 3.77 10.05
CA ASP A 111 7.92 4.73 10.99
C ASP A 111 8.09 6.19 10.51
N GLY A 112 7.62 7.16 11.30
CA GLY A 112 7.72 8.59 11.00
C GLY A 112 9.15 9.11 10.89
N ALA A 113 10.12 8.39 11.45
CA ALA A 113 11.55 8.70 11.31
C ALA A 113 12.19 8.03 10.08
N GLY A 114 11.43 7.26 9.30
CA GLY A 114 11.92 6.51 8.15
C GLY A 114 12.71 5.26 8.52
N THR A 115 12.55 4.74 9.74
CA THR A 115 13.16 3.48 10.20
C THR A 115 12.25 2.31 9.83
N PRO A 116 12.77 1.17 9.33
CA PRO A 116 11.94 0.01 8.99
C PRO A 116 11.41 -0.73 10.22
N ARG A 117 10.11 -1.04 10.23
CA ARG A 117 9.40 -1.57 11.40
C ARG A 117 8.56 -2.81 11.14
N ALA A 118 8.14 -3.05 9.90
CA ALA A 118 7.45 -4.29 9.54
C ALA A 118 7.72 -4.70 8.09
N LEU A 119 7.72 -6.00 7.82
CA LEU A 119 7.58 -6.57 6.49
C LEU A 119 6.13 -7.06 6.35
N VAL A 120 5.43 -6.55 5.35
CA VAL A 120 4.06 -6.96 5.01
C VAL A 120 4.03 -7.67 3.66
N ARG A 121 2.98 -8.46 3.46
CA ARG A 121 2.62 -9.05 2.16
C ARG A 121 1.20 -8.68 1.81
N THR A 122 1.00 -8.11 0.62
CA THR A 122 -0.33 -7.91 0.04
C THR A 122 -0.95 -9.27 -0.28
N THR A 123 -2.20 -9.47 0.11
CA THR A 123 -2.93 -10.73 0.01
C THR A 123 -4.12 -10.66 -0.93
N ASP A 124 -4.64 -9.46 -1.17
CA ASP A 124 -5.81 -9.20 -1.99
C ASP A 124 -5.74 -7.75 -2.46
N VAL A 125 -6.13 -7.52 -3.72
CA VAL A 125 -6.21 -6.19 -4.33
C VAL A 125 -7.53 -6.09 -5.07
N ALA A 126 -8.28 -5.02 -4.81
CA ALA A 126 -9.55 -4.74 -5.48
C ALA A 126 -9.62 -3.27 -5.90
N VAL A 127 -10.25 -3.00 -7.04
CA VAL A 127 -10.49 -1.64 -7.51
C VAL A 127 -11.98 -1.39 -7.56
N VAL A 128 -12.46 -0.43 -6.77
CA VAL A 128 -13.90 -0.11 -6.66
C VAL A 128 -14.11 1.40 -6.66
N PRO A 129 -15.29 1.89 -7.07
CA PRO A 129 -15.67 3.28 -6.82
C PRO A 129 -15.64 3.60 -5.31
N PHE A 130 -15.25 4.82 -4.93
CA PHE A 130 -15.18 5.26 -3.53
C PHE A 130 -16.49 5.00 -2.77
N ARG A 131 -17.64 5.27 -3.40
CA ARG A 131 -18.96 5.01 -2.80
C ARG A 131 -19.27 3.54 -2.53
N GLU A 132 -18.57 2.62 -3.18
CA GLU A 132 -18.76 1.17 -3.07
C GLU A 132 -17.85 0.54 -2.01
N VAL A 133 -16.93 1.31 -1.40
CA VAL A 133 -16.14 0.84 -0.27
C VAL A 133 -17.08 0.49 0.89
N GLY A 134 -16.98 -0.75 1.34
CA GLY A 134 -17.85 -1.34 2.36
C GLY A 134 -17.26 -1.29 3.78
N ALA A 135 -18.12 -1.48 4.78
CA ALA A 135 -17.75 -1.42 6.19
C ALA A 135 -16.74 -2.49 6.63
N GLU A 136 -16.63 -3.61 5.92
CA GLU A 136 -15.58 -4.61 6.17
C GLU A 136 -14.18 -4.06 5.86
N HIS A 137 -14.04 -3.22 4.83
CA HIS A 137 -12.76 -2.59 4.51
C HIS A 137 -12.39 -1.56 5.58
N ALA A 138 -13.33 -0.67 5.92
CA ALA A 138 -13.14 0.32 6.98
C ALA A 138 -12.72 -0.32 8.33
N ARG A 139 -13.37 -1.43 8.73
CA ARG A 139 -12.99 -2.16 9.94
C ARG A 139 -11.58 -2.74 9.89
N ARG A 140 -11.09 -3.11 8.71
CA ARG A 140 -9.73 -3.64 8.52
C ARG A 140 -8.68 -2.57 8.42
N GLU A 141 -9.02 -1.37 7.97
CA GLU A 141 -8.15 -0.21 8.13
C GLU A 141 -8.03 0.15 9.62
N GLY A 142 -9.13 0.02 10.37
CA GLY A 142 -9.11 0.04 11.84
C GLY A 142 -8.77 1.41 12.44
N GLU A 143 -8.75 2.44 11.61
CA GLU A 143 -8.53 3.85 11.95
C GLU A 143 -9.75 4.47 12.63
N GLY A 144 -9.51 5.46 13.50
CA GLY A 144 -10.56 6.06 14.31
C GLY A 144 -11.38 5.03 15.09
N ASP A 145 -12.69 5.07 14.90
CA ASP A 145 -13.65 4.13 15.51
C ASP A 145 -13.90 2.86 14.66
N GLY A 146 -13.23 2.73 13.51
CA GLY A 146 -13.40 1.61 12.57
C GLY A 146 -14.73 1.61 11.81
N SER A 147 -15.52 2.69 11.88
CA SER A 147 -16.78 2.83 11.16
C SER A 147 -16.57 3.23 9.70
N LEU A 148 -17.53 2.88 8.84
CA LEU A 148 -17.52 3.31 7.43
C LEU A 148 -17.72 4.83 7.30
N GLU A 149 -18.47 5.44 8.22
CA GLU A 149 -18.69 6.88 8.23
C GLU A 149 -17.39 7.64 8.47
N HIS A 150 -16.65 7.25 9.52
CA HIS A 150 -15.34 7.80 9.81
C HIS A 150 -14.38 7.59 8.64
N TRP A 151 -14.32 6.36 8.11
CA TRP A 151 -13.48 6.04 6.96
C TRP A 151 -13.77 6.97 5.77
N ARG A 152 -15.04 7.16 5.41
CA ARG A 152 -15.44 8.03 4.29
C ARG A 152 -15.11 9.50 4.54
N ALA A 153 -15.27 9.99 5.77
CA ALA A 153 -14.94 11.37 6.10
C ALA A 153 -13.44 11.63 5.96
N THR A 154 -12.62 10.76 6.57
CA THR A 154 -11.15 10.86 6.53
C THR A 154 -10.62 10.74 5.11
N HIS A 155 -11.02 9.70 4.36
CA HIS A 155 -10.50 9.45 3.02
C HIS A 155 -10.99 10.48 2.00
N ARG A 156 -12.22 11.02 2.15
CA ARG A 156 -12.67 12.14 1.31
C ARG A 156 -11.77 13.36 1.49
N ALA A 157 -11.48 13.73 2.73
CA ALA A 157 -10.62 14.88 3.02
C ALA A 157 -9.21 14.66 2.46
N PHE A 158 -8.65 13.47 2.68
CA PHE A 158 -7.34 13.07 2.17
C PHE A 158 -7.26 13.12 0.64
N PHE A 159 -8.16 12.42 -0.07
CA PHE A 159 -8.15 12.39 -1.54
C PHE A 159 -8.44 13.74 -2.17
N ALA A 160 -9.27 14.58 -1.53
CA ALA A 160 -9.50 15.94 -2.01
C ALA A 160 -8.26 16.84 -1.82
N ALA A 161 -7.51 16.66 -0.74
CA ALA A 161 -6.29 17.43 -0.47
C ALA A 161 -5.09 17.01 -1.33
N ASN A 162 -5.03 15.72 -1.70
CA ASN A 162 -3.93 15.12 -2.46
C ASN A 162 -4.26 14.87 -3.95
N ALA A 163 -5.37 15.41 -4.46
CA ALA A 163 -5.71 15.29 -5.87
C ALA A 163 -4.67 16.02 -6.74
N PRO A 164 -4.09 15.38 -7.78
CA PRO A 164 -3.19 16.05 -8.70
C PRO A 164 -3.94 17.09 -9.55
N GLU A 165 -3.18 17.96 -10.23
CA GLU A 165 -3.76 18.97 -11.10
C GLU A 165 -4.68 18.33 -12.17
N GLY A 166 -5.91 18.83 -12.27
CA GLY A 166 -6.91 18.30 -13.20
C GLY A 166 -7.77 17.16 -12.66
N GLU A 167 -7.42 16.57 -11.51
CA GLU A 167 -8.25 15.60 -10.79
C GLU A 167 -8.97 16.28 -9.62
N THR A 168 -10.10 15.71 -9.21
CA THR A 168 -10.84 16.15 -8.01
C THR A 168 -11.50 14.96 -7.33
N PHE A 169 -11.76 15.07 -6.04
CA PHE A 169 -12.55 14.05 -5.35
C PHE A 169 -13.97 13.97 -5.92
N HIS A 170 -14.46 12.75 -6.16
CA HIS A 170 -15.85 12.45 -6.51
C HIS A 170 -16.22 11.02 -6.07
N GLU A 171 -17.50 10.75 -5.81
CA GLU A 171 -17.97 9.45 -5.30
C GLU A 171 -17.69 8.26 -6.23
N ASP A 172 -17.53 8.54 -7.52
CA ASP A 172 -17.25 7.56 -8.57
C ASP A 172 -15.75 7.34 -8.81
N MET A 173 -14.86 8.11 -8.14
CA MET A 173 -13.43 7.92 -8.28
C MET A 173 -13.04 6.48 -7.91
N LEU A 174 -12.13 5.88 -8.66
CA LEU A 174 -11.65 4.55 -8.36
C LEU A 174 -10.66 4.60 -7.20
N VAL A 175 -10.83 3.68 -6.26
CA VAL A 175 -9.96 3.46 -5.10
C VAL A 175 -9.37 2.06 -5.22
N VAL A 176 -8.06 1.96 -5.04
CA VAL A 176 -7.34 0.69 -4.96
C VAL A 176 -7.32 0.28 -3.49
N LEU A 177 -7.94 -0.86 -3.21
CA LEU A 177 -8.04 -1.44 -1.88
C LEU A 177 -7.05 -2.61 -1.79
N GLU A 178 -6.11 -2.53 -0.85
CA GLU A 178 -5.20 -3.63 -0.56
C GLU A 178 -5.51 -4.23 0.80
N ARG A 179 -5.48 -5.57 0.90
CA ARG A 179 -5.40 -6.28 2.18
C ARG A 179 -4.02 -6.86 2.34
N PHE A 180 -3.45 -6.81 3.53
CA PHE A 180 -2.13 -7.33 3.79
C PHE A 180 -2.04 -8.08 5.12
N VAL A 181 -0.97 -8.86 5.24
CA VAL A 181 -0.57 -9.50 6.49
C VAL A 181 0.83 -9.05 6.88
N VAL A 182 1.07 -8.84 8.17
CA VAL A 182 2.42 -8.66 8.70
C VAL A 182 3.11 -10.03 8.71
N LEU A 183 4.19 -10.16 7.94
CA LEU A 183 5.03 -11.35 7.98
C LEU A 183 6.04 -11.26 9.12
N VAL A 184 6.65 -10.08 9.29
CA VAL A 184 7.77 -9.90 10.21
C VAL A 184 7.73 -8.50 10.83
N PRO A 185 7.47 -8.35 12.15
CA PRO A 185 7.72 -7.09 12.85
C PRO A 185 9.23 -6.94 13.15
N ALA A 186 9.78 -5.73 13.15
CA ALA A 186 11.20 -5.47 13.49
C ALA A 186 11.58 -5.99 14.88
N SER A 187 10.65 -5.89 15.82
CA SER A 187 10.53 -6.61 17.10
C SER A 187 9.63 -5.76 18.00
N ALA A 188 8.82 -6.39 18.85
CA ALA A 188 8.11 -5.69 19.90
C ALA A 188 9.13 -4.97 20.78
N ARG A 189 8.86 -3.70 21.10
CA ARG A 189 9.57 -2.88 22.09
C ARG A 189 10.13 -3.79 23.20
N ARG A 190 11.45 -3.90 23.36
CA ARG A 190 12.01 -4.41 24.62
C ARG A 190 11.42 -3.51 25.70
N ALA A 191 10.45 -4.02 26.45
CA ALA A 191 9.93 -3.32 27.61
C ALA A 191 11.14 -2.95 28.48
N ALA A 192 11.27 -1.66 28.79
CA ALA A 192 12.29 -1.15 29.66
C ALA A 192 12.13 -1.84 31.03
N LYS A 193 12.84 -2.95 31.22
CA LYS A 193 13.12 -3.52 32.54
C LYS A 193 14.62 -3.40 32.74
N ARG A 194 15.06 -2.20 33.13
CA ARG A 194 16.30 -2.05 33.90
C ARG A 194 15.92 -1.51 35.26
N HIS A 195 15.75 -2.49 36.16
CA HIS A 195 16.14 -2.49 37.57
C HIS A 195 15.97 -1.18 38.33
N GLY A 196 14.90 -1.14 39.13
CA GLY A 196 15.03 -0.64 40.48
C GLY A 196 15.95 -1.57 41.27
N LEU A 197 17.03 -0.98 41.77
CA LEU A 197 17.77 -1.30 42.98
C LEU A 197 18.53 -0.03 43.37
#